data_AF-A0A6M0S2H2-F1
#
_entry.id   AF-A0A6M0S2H2-F1
#
_cell.length_a   1.000
_cell.length_b   1.000
_cell.length_c   1.000
_cell.angle_alpha   90.00
_cell.angle_beta   90.00
_cell.angle_gamma   90.00
#
_symmetry.space_group_name_H-M   'P 1'
#
loop_
_entity.id
_entity.type
_entity.pdbx_description
1 polymer ?
#
loop_
_entity_poly.entity_id
_entity_poly.type
_entity_poly.pdbx_seq_one_letter_code
_entity_poly.pdbx_strand_id
1 'polypeptide(L)'
;MRQVQSSELALTAQNTAFDFEKLLSKLRGLKELADQNWWLSSSQLANVLDLEALPSEDTFEFHGFRFSKAGNHGTETAWKVEKL
;
A
#
# COMPACT_ATOMS: atom_id res chain seq x y z
N MET A 1 4.21 -29.06 -42.68
CA MET A 1 4.28 -27.59 -42.50
C MET A 1 3.32 -27.22 -41.37
N ARG A 2 3.81 -26.64 -40.28
CA ARG A 2 3.02 -26.27 -39.09
C ARG A 2 2.29 -24.96 -39.35
N GLN A 3 0.97 -25.00 -39.36
CA GLN A 3 0.11 -23.82 -39.29
C GLN A 3 0.02 -23.41 -37.81
N VAL A 4 0.85 -22.45 -37.41
CA VAL A 4 0.77 -21.87 -36.07
C VAL A 4 -0.32 -20.80 -36.11
N GLN A 5 -1.41 -21.04 -35.39
CA GLN A 5 -2.55 -20.15 -35.27
C GLN A 5 -2.11 -18.86 -34.55
N SER A 6 -2.12 -17.74 -35.26
CA SER A 6 -1.70 -16.42 -34.77
C SER A 6 -2.68 -15.76 -33.79
N SER A 7 -3.39 -16.54 -32.95
CA SER A 7 -4.53 -16.05 -32.18
C SER A 7 -4.26 -15.81 -30.68
N GLU A 8 -3.03 -15.99 -30.19
CA GLU A 8 -2.70 -15.83 -28.77
C GLU A 8 -1.95 -14.53 -28.43
N LEU A 9 -1.84 -13.60 -29.39
CA LEU A 9 -1.38 -12.24 -29.10
C LEU A 9 -2.57 -11.32 -28.76
N ALA A 10 -3.49 -11.80 -27.92
CA ALA A 10 -4.24 -10.90 -27.05
C ALA A 10 -3.26 -10.41 -25.97
N LEU A 11 -2.32 -9.56 -26.41
CA LEU A 11 -1.51 -8.72 -25.54
C LEU A 11 -2.53 -7.91 -24.76
N THR A 12 -2.83 -8.38 -23.55
CA THR A 12 -3.45 -7.59 -22.51
C THR A 12 -2.46 -6.48 -22.21
N ALA A 13 -2.51 -5.43 -23.02
CA ALA A 13 -2.08 -4.11 -22.64
C ALA A 13 -2.97 -3.72 -21.47
N GLN A 14 -2.65 -4.27 -20.30
CA GLN A 14 -3.06 -3.69 -19.04
C GLN A 14 -2.51 -2.29 -19.10
N ASN A 15 -3.40 -1.33 -19.35
CA ASN A 15 -3.12 0.07 -19.15
C ASN A 15 -2.76 0.22 -17.67
N THR A 16 -1.49 0.04 -17.34
CA THR A 16 -0.88 0.54 -16.11
C THR A 16 -0.76 2.07 -16.25
N ALA A 17 -1.88 2.72 -16.56
CA ALA A 17 -2.00 4.15 -16.39
C ALA A 17 -1.86 4.37 -14.89
N PHE A 18 -0.81 5.07 -14.50
CA PHE A 18 -0.65 5.54 -13.14
C PHE A 18 -1.90 6.33 -12.75
N ASP A 19 -2.72 5.73 -11.87
CA ASP A 19 -3.94 6.35 -11.40
C ASP A 19 -3.59 7.36 -10.31
N PHE A 20 -3.35 8.59 -10.75
CA PHE A 20 -2.98 9.70 -9.90
C PHE A 20 -4.07 10.01 -8.86
N GLU A 21 -5.35 9.91 -9.22
CA GLU A 21 -6.47 10.16 -8.31
C GLU A 21 -6.55 9.11 -7.21
N LYS A 22 -6.31 7.83 -7.55
CA LYS A 22 -6.20 6.75 -6.57
C LYS A 22 -5.03 6.99 -5.62
N LEU A 23 -3.85 7.40 -6.12
CA LEU A 23 -2.70 7.71 -5.26
C LEU A 23 -2.99 8.90 -4.35
N LEU A 24 -3.52 10.00 -4.89
CA LEU A 24 -3.86 11.20 -4.12
C LEU A 24 -4.83 10.89 -2.99
N SER A 25 -5.86 10.09 -3.27
CA SER A 25 -6.86 9.67 -2.28
C SER A 25 -6.21 8.88 -1.14
N LYS A 26 -5.27 7.98 -1.44
CA LYS A 26 -4.50 7.26 -0.42
C LYS A 26 -3.62 8.19 0.42
N LEU A 27 -2.88 9.10 -0.21
CA LEU A 27 -2.03 10.05 0.49
C LEU A 27 -2.84 10.99 1.39
N ARG A 28 -4.04 11.40 0.96
CA ARG A 28 -4.98 12.16 1.80
C ARG A 28 -5.45 11.36 3.00
N GLY A 29 -5.82 10.09 2.82
CA GLY A 29 -6.19 9.21 3.91
C GLY A 29 -5.05 9.01 4.92
N LEU A 30 -3.82 8.79 4.44
CA LEU A 30 -2.63 8.71 5.29
C LEU A 30 -2.37 10.00 6.07
N LYS A 31 -2.61 11.16 5.45
CA LYS A 31 -2.53 12.44 6.13
C LYS A 31 -3.55 12.56 7.26
N GLU A 32 -4.81 12.20 7.01
CA GLU A 32 -5.86 12.23 8.04
C GLU A 32 -5.56 11.28 9.19
N LEU A 33 -5.08 10.07 8.89
CA LEU A 33 -4.62 9.09 9.89
C LEU A 33 -3.52 9.68 10.79
N ALA A 34 -2.54 10.35 10.17
CA ALA A 34 -1.46 11.02 10.90
C ALA A 34 -1.95 12.21 11.74
N ASP A 35 -2.81 13.07 11.18
CA ASP A 35 -3.36 14.24 11.88
C ASP A 35 -4.18 13.83 13.12
N GLN A 36 -4.94 12.73 13.02
CA GLN A 36 -5.77 12.20 14.10
C GLN A 36 -5.02 11.29 15.09
N ASN A 37 -3.71 11.05 14.87
CA ASN A 37 -2.90 10.09 15.64
C ASN A 37 -3.55 8.68 15.70
N TRP A 38 -4.22 8.27 14.62
CA TRP A 38 -4.85 6.96 14.56
C TRP A 38 -3.81 5.86 14.37
N TRP A 39 -4.13 4.69 14.94
CA TRP A 39 -3.31 3.49 14.82
C TRP A 39 -3.98 2.52 13.87
N LEU A 40 -3.16 1.86 13.05
CA LEU A 40 -3.60 0.84 12.11
C LEU A 40 -3.04 -0.52 12.51
N SER A 41 -3.80 -1.59 12.31
CA SER A 41 -3.22 -2.93 12.39
C SER A 41 -2.32 -3.22 11.20
N SER A 42 -1.42 -4.20 11.32
CA SER A 42 -0.53 -4.61 10.23
C SER A 42 -1.29 -4.89 8.92
N SER A 43 -2.41 -5.63 8.99
CA SER A 43 -3.24 -5.91 7.80
C SER A 43 -3.87 -4.67 7.21
N GLN A 44 -4.37 -3.75 8.04
CA GLN A 44 -4.96 -2.50 7.57
C GLN A 44 -3.91 -1.62 6.88
N LEU A 45 -2.72 -1.50 7.49
CA LEU A 45 -1.64 -0.70 6.94
C LEU A 45 -1.12 -1.29 5.62
N ALA A 46 -0.95 -2.62 5.54
CA ALA A 46 -0.58 -3.30 4.30
C ALA A 46 -1.58 -3.01 3.17
N ASN A 47 -2.88 -3.05 3.48
CA ASN A 47 -3.94 -2.74 2.53
C ASN A 47 -3.88 -1.28 2.04
N VAL A 48 -3.71 -0.31 2.95
CA VAL A 48 -3.59 1.12 2.60
C VAL A 48 -2.40 1.37 1.67
N LEU A 49 -1.28 0.71 1.94
CA LEU A 49 -0.05 0.84 1.17
C LEU A 49 -0.04 0.00 -0.13
N ASP A 50 -1.06 -0.83 -0.37
CA ASP A 50 -1.08 -1.82 -1.47
C ASP A 50 0.16 -2.76 -1.42
N LEU A 51 0.57 -3.14 -0.21
CA LEU A 51 1.69 -4.05 0.03
C LEU A 51 1.17 -5.44 0.40
N GLU A 52 1.82 -6.49 -0.11
CA GLU A 52 1.51 -7.87 0.28
C GLU A 52 1.88 -8.14 1.75
N ALA A 53 2.96 -7.52 2.24
CA ALA A 53 3.41 -7.60 3.60
C ALA A 53 4.12 -6.31 4.02
N LEU A 54 4.04 -5.98 5.31
CA LEU A 54 4.81 -4.87 5.88
C LEU A 54 6.29 -5.26 6.05
N PRO A 55 7.19 -4.27 6.03
CA PRO A 55 8.59 -4.48 6.39
C PRO A 55 8.70 -5.09 7.80
N SER A 56 9.70 -5.94 7.99
CA SER A 56 10.00 -6.57 9.29
C SER A 56 10.49 -5.55 10.34
N GLU A 57 10.99 -4.41 9.88
CA GLU A 57 11.57 -3.35 10.70
C GLU A 57 10.55 -2.73 11.66
N ASP A 58 11.00 -2.13 12.76
CA ASP A 58 10.12 -1.48 13.73
C ASP A 58 9.62 -0.11 13.27
N THR A 59 10.31 0.47 12.30
CA THR A 59 9.96 1.74 11.67
C THR A 59 10.29 1.70 10.19
N PHE A 60 9.47 2.32 9.35
CA PHE A 60 9.81 2.53 7.94
C PHE A 60 9.19 3.83 7.41
N GLU A 61 9.70 4.32 6.28
CA GLU A 61 9.24 5.55 5.65
C GLU A 61 8.66 5.24 4.27
N PHE A 62 7.52 5.84 3.94
CA PHE A 62 6.85 5.64 2.65
C PHE A 62 6.09 6.90 2.23
N HIS A 63 6.33 7.37 1.02
CA HIS A 63 5.70 8.57 0.43
C HIS A 63 5.62 9.81 1.35
N GLY A 64 6.66 10.07 2.15
CA GLY A 64 6.70 11.22 3.06
C GLY A 64 5.99 11.02 4.40
N PHE A 65 5.64 9.77 4.73
CA PHE A 65 5.12 9.37 6.03
C PHE A 65 6.07 8.40 6.70
N ARG A 66 6.15 8.46 8.03
CA ARG A 66 6.86 7.51 8.88
C ARG A 66 5.85 6.61 9.58
N PHE A 67 6.10 5.31 9.53
CA PHE A 67 5.31 4.28 10.18
C PHE A 67 6.16 3.67 11.28
N SER A 68 5.62 3.54 12.49
CA SER A 68 6.31 2.94 13.63
C SER A 68 5.41 1.98 14.38
N LYS A 69 5.97 0.86 14.85
CA LYS A 69 5.24 -0.08 15.72
C LYS A 69 4.97 0.58 17.06
N ALA A 70 3.70 0.72 17.43
CA ALA A 70 3.24 1.38 18.66
C ALA A 70 2.74 0.39 19.72
N GLY A 71 2.66 -0.90 19.39
CA GLY A 71 2.20 -1.95 20.31
C GLY A 71 1.49 -3.06 19.54
N ASN A 72 0.58 -3.75 20.21
CA ASN A 72 -0.26 -4.79 19.61
C ASN A 72 -1.74 -4.37 19.66
N HIS A 73 -2.43 -4.50 18.54
CA HIS A 73 -3.88 -4.41 18.44
C HIS A 73 -4.45 -5.81 18.27
N GLY A 74 -4.83 -6.45 19.38
CA GLY A 74 -5.25 -7.85 19.40
C GLY A 74 -4.08 -8.80 19.11
N THR A 75 -4.16 -9.56 18.03
CA THR A 75 -3.09 -10.47 17.56
C THR A 75 -2.13 -9.80 16.57
N GLU A 76 -2.43 -8.58 16.12
CA GLU A 76 -1.65 -7.86 15.11
C GLU A 76 -0.82 -6.75 15.73
N THR A 77 0.27 -6.36 15.08
CA THR A 77 1.03 -5.17 15.48
C THR A 77 0.23 -3.91 15.14
N ALA A 78 0.15 -2.99 16.09
CA ALA A 78 -0.38 -1.65 15.89
C ALA A 78 0.72 -0.74 15.36
N TRP A 79 0.40 0.04 14.33
CA TRP A 79 1.30 0.97 13.68
C TRP A 79 0.78 2.40 13.83
N LYS A 80 1.66 3.30 14.25
CA LYS A 80 1.41 4.75 14.26
C LYS A 80 1.91 5.34 12.94
N VAL A 81 1.13 6.22 12.36
CA VAL A 81 1.48 7.00 11.17
C VAL A 81 1.83 8.41 11.57
N GLU A 82 2.97 8.91 11.11
CA GLU A 82 3.44 10.27 11.34
C GLU A 82 3.83 10.91 10.01
N LYS A 83 3.58 12.21 9.88
CA LYS A 83 4.03 12.98 8.71
C LYS A 83 5.48 13.42 8.92
N LEU A 84 6.33 13.22 7.90
CA LEU A 84 7.69 13.76 7.86
C LEU A 84 7.71 15.26 7.53
#